data_AF-A0A8T5G364-F1
#
_entry.id   AF-A0A8T5G364-F1
#
_cell.length_a   1.000
_cell.length_b   1.000
_cell.length_c   1.000
_cell.angle_alpha   90.00
_cell.angle_beta   90.00
_cell.angle_gamma   90.00
#
_symmetry.space_group_name_H-M   'P 1'
#
loop_
_entity.id
_entity.type
_entity.pdbx_description
1 polymer ?
#
loop_
_entity_poly.entity_id
_entity_poly.type
_entity_poly.pdbx_seq_one_letter_code
_entity_poly.pdbx_strand_id
1 'polypeptide(L)'
;MAKKKELKKYRMAPLSGGYMAVSMMGFMISALLIIPKSEAWGINKGWGVAFALVFGTMFFASMASMTNADPELFVELETKKKNAPKRTLWEVIKSFFN
;
A
#
# COMPACT_ATOMS: atom_id res chain seq x y z
N MET A 1 4.08 -37.00 23.76
CA MET A 1 3.19 -35.81 23.64
C MET A 1 3.78 -34.86 22.62
N ALA A 2 3.21 -34.77 21.41
CA ALA A 2 3.73 -33.92 20.35
C ALA A 2 3.16 -32.49 20.48
N LYS A 3 4.02 -31.49 20.68
CA LYS A 3 3.65 -30.06 20.62
C LYS A 3 3.30 -29.71 19.17
N LYS A 4 2.01 -29.52 18.86
CA LYS A 4 1.59 -28.87 17.61
C LYS A 4 2.14 -27.44 17.60
N LYS A 5 2.98 -27.14 16.61
CA LYS A 5 3.44 -25.77 16.35
C LYS A 5 2.30 -25.02 15.67
N GLU A 6 1.64 -24.15 16.41
CA GLU A 6 0.67 -23.17 15.90
C GLU A 6 1.37 -22.34 14.80
N LEU A 7 1.06 -22.62 13.54
CA LEU A 7 1.57 -21.86 12.41
C LEU A 7 0.96 -20.46 12.48
N LYS A 8 1.78 -19.44 12.76
CA LYS A 8 1.36 -18.03 12.71
C LYS A 8 0.79 -17.73 11.33
N LYS A 9 -0.54 -17.72 11.21
CA LYS A 9 -1.25 -17.28 9.99
C LYS A 9 -0.84 -15.83 9.74
N TYR A 10 -0.10 -15.60 8.65
CA TYR A 10 0.34 -14.26 8.27
C TYR A 10 -0.90 -13.41 8.00
N ARG A 11 -1.21 -12.50 8.92
CA ARG A 11 -2.28 -11.52 8.79
C ARG A 11 -1.89 -10.52 7.71
N MET A 12 -2.31 -10.76 6.47
CA MET A 12 -2.16 -9.79 5.39
C MET A 12 -3.31 -8.80 5.50
N ALA A 13 -3.00 -7.59 5.96
CA ALA A 13 -3.94 -6.50 5.88
C ALA A 13 -4.10 -6.09 4.41
N PRO A 14 -5.33 -5.83 3.95
CA PRO A 14 -5.58 -5.30 2.62
C PRO A 14 -4.77 -4.02 2.42
N LEU A 15 -3.98 -3.97 1.35
CA LEU A 15 -3.20 -2.78 1.00
C LEU A 15 -4.15 -1.61 0.71
N SER A 16 -3.79 -0.39 1.13
CA SER A 16 -4.71 0.74 1.04
C SER A 16 -5.07 1.07 -0.42
N GLY A 17 -6.33 1.42 -0.68
CA GLY A 17 -6.78 1.88 -2.00
C GLY A 17 -5.99 3.07 -2.53
N GLY A 18 -5.44 3.91 -1.64
CA GLY A 18 -4.56 5.02 -2.01
C GLY A 18 -3.28 4.55 -2.71
N TYR A 19 -2.72 3.42 -2.29
CA TYR A 19 -1.54 2.84 -2.95
C TYR A 19 -1.84 2.42 -4.40
N MET A 20 -3.00 1.80 -4.62
CA MET A 20 -3.47 1.43 -5.95
C MET A 20 -3.68 2.67 -6.83
N ALA A 21 -4.31 3.73 -6.30
CA ALA A 21 -4.53 4.97 -7.03
C ALA A 21 -3.22 5.66 -7.44
N VAL A 22 -2.23 5.73 -6.54
CA VAL A 22 -0.90 6.28 -6.85
C VAL A 22 -0.20 5.45 -7.92
N SER A 23 -0.31 4.12 -7.87
CA SER A 23 0.31 3.25 -8.89
C SER A 23 -0.32 3.43 -10.28
N MET A 24 -1.65 3.57 -10.38
CA MET A 24 -2.34 3.88 -11.64
C MET A 24 -1.93 5.26 -12.18
N MET A 25 -1.88 6.27 -11.30
CA MET A 25 -1.52 7.63 -11.68
C MET A 25 -0.05 7.71 -12.15
N GLY A 26 0.87 7.06 -11.44
CA GLY A 26 2.27 6.97 -11.81
C GLY A 26 2.49 6.23 -13.13
N PHE A 27 1.76 5.14 -13.36
CA PHE A 27 1.79 4.40 -14.63
C PHE A 27 1.29 5.27 -15.80
N MET A 28 0.20 6.00 -15.60
CA MET A 28 -0.39 6.88 -16.62
C MET A 28 0.51 8.06 -16.95
N ILE A 29 1.14 8.67 -15.94
CA ILE A 29 2.15 9.73 -16.12
C ILE A 29 3.36 9.19 -16.90
N SER A 30 3.82 7.98 -16.58
CA SER A 30 4.93 7.36 -17.29
C SER A 30 4.60 7.13 -18.76
N ALA A 31 3.41 6.60 -19.05
CA ALA A 31 2.98 6.29 -20.40
C ALA A 31 2.73 7.55 -21.26
N LEU A 32 2.05 8.55 -20.72
CA LEU A 32 1.61 9.73 -21.49
C LEU A 32 2.63 10.86 -21.55
N LEU A 33 3.45 11.06 -20.51
CA LEU A 33 4.38 12.18 -20.43
C LEU A 33 5.81 11.74 -20.69
N ILE A 34 6.28 10.69 -20.02
CA ILE A 34 7.72 10.38 -20.00
C ILE A 34 8.15 9.70 -21.31
N ILE A 35 7.36 8.77 -21.86
CA ILE A 35 7.70 8.08 -23.12
C ILE A 35 7.79 9.06 -24.31
N PRO A 36 6.74 9.84 -24.66
CA PRO A 36 6.78 10.69 -25.85
C PRO A 36 7.57 11.99 -25.67
N LYS A 37 7.64 12.55 -24.45
CA LYS A 37 8.39 13.82 -24.21
C LYS A 37 9.84 13.62 -23.80
N SER A 38 10.32 12.37 -23.67
CA SER A 38 11.73 12.09 -23.39
C SER A 38 12.68 12.76 -24.39
N GLU A 39 12.32 12.78 -25.69
CA GLU A 39 13.09 13.46 -26.73
C GLU A 39 13.06 14.99 -26.60
N ALA A 40 11.94 15.57 -26.17
CA ALA A 40 11.79 17.01 -26.03
C ALA A 40 12.47 17.59 -24.78
N TRP A 41 12.67 16.77 -23.75
CA TRP A 41 13.24 17.19 -22.46
C TRP A 41 14.72 16.79 -22.28
N GLY A 42 15.34 16.15 -23.28
CA GLY A 42 16.73 15.66 -23.18
C GLY A 42 16.90 14.53 -22.15
N ILE A 43 15.81 13.88 -21.76
CA ILE A 43 15.81 12.79 -20.79
C ILE A 43 16.01 11.48 -21.54
N ASN A 44 16.95 10.63 -21.08
CA ASN A 44 17.17 9.30 -21.66
C ASN A 44 15.86 8.49 -21.71
N LYS A 45 15.52 7.96 -22.90
CA LYS A 45 14.31 7.14 -23.15
C LYS A 45 14.14 5.98 -22.14
N GLY A 46 15.24 5.49 -21.56
CA GLY A 46 15.24 4.43 -20.56
C GLY A 46 14.48 4.75 -19.27
N TRP A 47 14.36 6.03 -18.89
CA TRP A 47 13.67 6.40 -17.64
C TRP A 47 12.16 6.14 -17.70
N GLY A 48 11.51 6.38 -18.84
CA GLY A 48 10.08 6.09 -19.00
C GLY A 48 9.77 4.61 -18.91
N VAL A 49 10.66 3.76 -19.42
CA VAL A 49 10.53 2.31 -19.30
C VAL A 49 10.74 1.87 -17.85
N ALA A 50 11.75 2.41 -17.16
CA ALA A 50 12.00 2.09 -15.75
C ALA A 50 10.82 2.46 -14.84
N PHE A 51 10.27 3.67 -14.98
CA PHE A 51 9.10 4.10 -14.20
C PHE A 51 7.87 3.26 -14.52
N ALA A 52 7.61 2.94 -15.79
CA ALA A 52 6.50 2.07 -16.18
C ALA A 52 6.62 0.68 -15.54
N LEU A 53 7.84 0.14 -15.45
CA LEU A 53 8.12 -1.17 -14.85
C LEU A 53 7.92 -1.16 -13.33
N VAL A 54 8.41 -0.10 -12.65
CA VAL A 54 8.19 0.08 -11.21
C VAL A 54 6.71 0.25 -10.89
N PHE A 55 6.01 1.17 -11.55
CA PHE A 55 4.58 1.38 -11.29
C PHE A 55 3.73 0.17 -11.71
N GLY A 56 4.11 -0.53 -12.79
CA GLY A 56 3.45 -1.76 -13.21
C GLY A 56 3.56 -2.88 -12.17
N THR A 57 4.78 -3.16 -11.69
CA THR A 57 4.99 -4.18 -10.64
C THR A 57 4.27 -3.81 -9.34
N MET A 58 4.29 -2.53 -8.98
CA MET A 58 3.57 -1.97 -7.84
C MET A 58 2.05 -2.15 -7.97
N PHE A 59 1.51 -1.94 -9.17
CA PHE A 59 0.08 -2.13 -9.47
C PHE A 59 -0.31 -3.61 -9.36
N PHE A 60 0.45 -4.53 -9.97
CA PHE A 60 0.19 -5.97 -9.87
C PHE A 60 0.30 -6.49 -8.43
N ALA A 61 1.30 -6.03 -7.67
CA ALA A 61 1.43 -6.36 -6.25
C ALA A 61 0.22 -5.88 -5.45
N SER A 62 -0.29 -4.67 -5.75
CA SER A 62 -1.48 -4.13 -5.07
C SER A 62 -2.75 -4.93 -5.38
N MET A 63 -2.96 -5.33 -6.65
CA MET A 63 -4.09 -6.18 -7.03
C MET A 63 -4.01 -7.54 -6.34
N ALA A 64 -2.85 -8.21 -6.37
CA ALA A 64 -2.66 -9.51 -5.73
C ALA A 64 -2.93 -9.44 -4.21
N SER A 65 -2.52 -8.35 -3.56
CA SER A 65 -2.77 -8.14 -2.13
C SER A 65 -4.25 -7.94 -1.79
N MET A 66 -5.02 -7.28 -2.66
CA MET A 66 -6.46 -7.08 -2.44
C MET A 66 -7.27 -8.35 -2.74
N THR A 67 -6.90 -9.12 -3.76
CA THR A 67 -7.62 -10.35 -4.12
C THR A 67 -7.45 -11.46 -3.07
N ASN A 68 -6.30 -11.52 -2.41
CA ASN A 68 -6.03 -12.52 -1.36
C ASN A 68 -6.32 -12.03 0.07
N ALA A 69 -6.93 -10.84 0.22
CA ALA A 69 -7.26 -10.31 1.54
C ALA A 69 -8.45 -11.08 2.15
N ASP A 70 -8.22 -11.70 3.31
CA ASP A 70 -9.21 -12.49 4.04
C ASP A 70 -10.35 -11.56 4.54
N PRO A 71 -11.62 -11.77 4.15
CA PRO A 71 -12.72 -10.86 4.51
C PRO A 71 -12.99 -10.81 6.02
N GLU A 72 -12.69 -11.89 6.75
CA GLU A 72 -12.80 -11.92 8.21
C GLU A 72 -11.86 -10.92 8.91
N LEU A 73 -10.74 -10.59 8.27
CA LEU A 73 -9.73 -9.67 8.80
C LEU A 73 -10.20 -8.21 8.72
N PHE A 74 -11.03 -7.87 7.74
CA PHE A 74 -11.68 -6.55 7.67
C PHE A 74 -12.62 -6.33 8.85
N VAL A 75 -13.43 -7.34 9.20
CA VAL A 75 -14.36 -7.27 10.34
C VAL A 75 -13.59 -7.08 11.66
N GLU A 76 -12.48 -7.80 11.84
CA GLU A 76 -11.64 -7.63 13.02
C GLU A 76 -10.96 -6.24 13.06
N LEU A 77 -10.46 -5.73 11.92
CA LEU A 77 -9.85 -4.39 11.86
C LEU A 77 -10.87 -3.27 12.10
N GLU A 78 -12.08 -3.39 11.55
CA GLU A 78 -13.15 -2.41 11.77
C GLU A 78 -13.65 -2.42 13.21
N THR A 79 -13.86 -3.60 13.80
CA THR A 79 -14.24 -3.72 15.21
C THR A 79 -13.16 -3.19 16.14
N LYS A 80 -11.87 -3.44 15.88
CA LYS A 80 -10.76 -2.85 16.65
C LYS A 80 -10.68 -1.34 16.52
N LYS A 81 -10.87 -0.79 15.32
CA LYS A 81 -10.84 0.65 15.08
C LYS A 81 -12.01 1.36 15.77
N LYS A 82 -13.20 0.75 15.76
CA LYS A 82 -14.39 1.28 16.45
C LYS A 82 -14.24 1.27 17.97
N ASN A 83 -13.58 0.25 18.52
CA ASN A 83 -13.33 0.11 19.96
C ASN A 83 -12.04 0.79 20.42
N ALA A 84 -11.28 1.44 19.54
CA ALA A 84 -10.10 2.19 19.94
C ALA A 84 -10.53 3.38 20.81
N PRO A 85 -9.99 3.53 22.04
CA PRO A 85 -10.30 4.67 22.87
C PRO A 85 -9.88 5.94 22.11
N LYS A 86 -10.80 6.88 21.92
CA LYS A 86 -10.48 8.20 21.35
C LYS A 86 -9.51 8.89 22.32
N ARG A 87 -8.21 8.72 22.09
CA ARG A 87 -7.20 9.51 22.78
C ARG A 87 -7.43 10.96 22.40
N THR A 88 -7.83 11.75 23.37
CA THR A 88 -7.92 13.19 23.22
C THR A 88 -6.51 13.74 23.01
N LEU A 89 -6.40 14.85 22.26
CA LEU A 89 -5.13 15.53 22.01
C LEU A 89 -4.34 15.75 23.32
N TRP A 90 -5.06 16.03 24.41
CA TRP A 90 -4.53 16.23 25.76
C TRP A 90 -3.82 15.00 26.34
N GLU A 91 -4.33 13.79 26.12
CA GLU A 91 -3.70 12.55 26.58
C GLU A 91 -2.38 12.28 25.84
N VAL A 92 -2.33 12.60 24.54
CA VAL A 92 -1.10 12.45 23.73
C VAL A 92 -0.03 13.44 24.20
N ILE A 93 -0.40 14.70 24.40
CA ILE A 93 0.53 15.73 24.91
C ILE A 93 1.06 15.35 26.29
N LYS A 94 0.19 14.85 27.18
CA LYS A 94 0.59 14.44 28.53
C LYS A 94 1.58 13.27 28.52
N SER A 95 1.44 12.32 27.58
CA SER A 95 2.37 11.18 27.45
C SER A 95 3.77 11.53 26.96
N PHE A 96 3.96 12.69 26.33
CA PHE A 96 5.28 13.16 25.89
C PHE A 96 6.06 13.88 27.00
N PHE A 97 5.37 14.35 28.05
CA PHE A 97 5.94 15.14 29.14
C PHE A 97 6.10 14.37 30.46
N ASN A 98 5.73 13.09 30.50
CA ASN A 98 5.83 12.22 31.67
C ASN A 98 6.76 11.04 31.37
#